data_AF-A0A836JYD2-F1
#
_entry.id   AF-A0A836JYD2-F1
#
_cell.length_a   1.000
_cell.length_b   1.000
_cell.length_c   1.000
_cell.angle_alpha   90.00
_cell.angle_beta   90.00
_cell.angle_gamma   90.00
#
_symmetry.space_group_name_H-M   'P 1'
#
loop_
_entity.id
_entity.type
_entity.pdbx_description
1 polymer ?
#
loop_
_entity_poly.entity_id
_entity_poly.type
_entity_poly.pdbx_seq_one_letter_code
_entity_poly.pdbx_strand_id
1 'polypeptide(L)'
;LYSCIIQIMYETRKDSPALYWLRSDQTSDGSHPFLITNNKFTYARGIFPCQDSPSIRFTFAGEISVPNNLSSVIICGRTHKRLIKDGSRYKFAFYETFPMPAYAMIIVVGSLEIVELHHNVNLWAEKKYIEQSKTYFAKFHHIFTIAKELCGPLYKQYNICVLPPNIPEIEVSCLSMIFVSSTLLNEDSFLICSTVAQKVAQNWAGGLVTCTNFQHLWLSKSFSTFISRRIIHRMYKQNLIPNEMSFLERITAYSLINKINLHDLDSEQKLVPNLRSILPKDITKCVIDELGYILLNYLEYFLGPVNFELYLQSYFSNFRFKSINTNDWLIHLSYYFVKICKIISFHVSILEF
;
A
#
# COMPACT_ATOMS: atom_id res chain seq x y z
N LEU A 1 -6.26 6.48 32.76
CA LEU A 1 -5.15 6.60 31.78
C LEU A 1 -4.80 8.07 31.69
N TYR A 2 -3.64 8.47 32.20
CA TYR A 2 -3.17 9.86 32.06
C TYR A 2 -2.67 10.05 30.62
N SER A 3 -3.28 10.97 29.88
CA SER A 3 -2.77 11.40 28.58
C SER A 3 -1.67 12.43 28.81
N CYS A 4 -0.41 12.05 28.59
CA CYS A 4 0.71 12.99 28.56
C CYS A 4 0.90 13.50 27.13
N ILE A 5 1.12 14.80 26.96
CA ILE A 5 1.46 15.42 25.67
C ILE A 5 2.95 15.73 25.69
N ILE A 6 3.70 15.17 24.74
CA ILE A 6 5.13 15.43 24.57
C ILE A 6 5.31 16.28 23.32
N GLN A 7 5.80 17.51 23.48
CA GLN A 7 6.16 18.38 22.37
C GLN A 7 7.65 18.26 22.09
N ILE A 8 7.99 17.93 20.83
CA ILE A 8 9.39 17.81 20.39
C ILE A 8 9.62 18.82 19.28
N MET A 9 10.54 19.75 19.50
CA MET A 9 11.04 20.62 18.45
C MET A 9 12.22 19.94 17.75
N TYR A 10 12.15 19.83 16.43
CA TYR A 10 13.18 19.12 15.65
C TYR A 10 13.27 19.70 14.23
N GLU A 11 14.34 19.34 13.54
CA GLU A 11 14.55 19.63 12.12
C GLU A 11 15.06 18.36 11.42
N THR A 12 14.58 18.09 10.21
CA THR A 12 15.04 16.95 9.41
C THR A 12 16.37 17.26 8.75
N ARG A 13 17.25 16.26 8.63
CA ARG A 13 18.47 16.41 7.84
C ARG A 13 18.18 16.38 6.33
N LYS A 14 18.96 17.11 5.54
CA LYS A 14 18.85 17.14 4.06
C LYS A 14 19.09 15.77 3.41
N ASP A 15 19.92 14.95 4.03
CA ASP A 15 20.29 13.60 3.60
C ASP A 15 19.41 12.51 4.21
N SER A 16 18.24 12.85 4.76
CA SER A 16 17.30 11.86 5.28
C SER A 16 16.87 10.89 4.18
N PRO A 17 17.04 9.57 4.37
CA PRO A 17 16.65 8.57 3.36
C PRO A 17 15.13 8.48 3.17
N ALA A 18 14.36 9.15 4.03
CA ALA A 18 12.91 9.22 3.97
C ALA A 18 12.41 10.37 3.09
N LEU A 19 13.27 11.33 2.71
CA LEU A 19 12.89 12.54 1.97
C LEU A 19 13.48 12.53 0.57
N TYR A 20 12.61 12.60 -0.44
CA TYR A 20 13.00 12.76 -1.84
C TYR A 20 12.77 14.20 -2.26
N TRP A 21 13.85 14.98 -2.25
CA TRP A 21 13.87 16.35 -2.75
C TRP A 21 14.27 16.35 -4.23
N LEU A 22 13.35 16.77 -5.09
CA LEU A 22 13.60 16.99 -6.51
C LEU A 22 13.72 18.49 -6.76
N ARG A 23 14.77 18.88 -7.47
CA ARG A 23 14.86 20.20 -8.09
C ARG A 23 13.86 20.31 -9.24
N SER A 24 13.56 21.53 -9.66
CA SER A 24 12.63 21.77 -10.76
C SER A 24 13.02 21.06 -12.06
N ASP A 25 14.31 21.01 -12.40
CA ASP A 25 14.85 20.29 -13.57
C ASP A 25 14.66 18.76 -13.49
N GLN A 26 14.41 18.22 -12.30
CA GLN A 26 14.14 16.79 -12.07
C GLN A 26 12.64 16.46 -12.03
N THR A 27 11.77 17.47 -12.13
CA THR A 27 10.32 17.32 -12.25
C THR A 27 9.90 17.26 -13.71
N SER A 28 8.70 16.76 -13.98
CA SER A 28 8.23 16.51 -15.34
C SER A 28 7.86 17.80 -16.07
N ASP A 29 7.39 18.81 -15.32
CA ASP A 29 7.03 20.12 -15.83
C ASP A 29 8.20 21.12 -15.82
N GLY A 30 9.33 20.80 -15.17
CA GLY A 30 10.55 21.63 -15.17
C GLY A 30 10.45 22.94 -14.37
N SER A 31 9.29 23.23 -13.77
CA SER A 31 8.93 24.57 -13.30
C SER A 31 9.07 24.79 -11.79
N HIS A 32 8.80 23.76 -10.99
CA HIS A 32 8.76 23.86 -9.52
C HIS A 32 9.47 22.66 -8.90
N PRO A 33 10.11 22.81 -7.72
CA PRO A 33 10.64 21.67 -6.98
C PRO A 33 9.52 20.76 -6.49
N PHE A 34 9.87 19.51 -6.19
CA PHE A 34 8.95 18.50 -5.68
C PHE A 34 9.54 17.80 -4.46
N LEU A 35 8.70 17.52 -3.47
CA LEU A 35 9.04 16.75 -2.27
C LEU A 35 8.05 15.60 -2.14
N ILE A 36 8.59 14.42 -1.87
CA ILE A 36 7.80 13.30 -1.36
C ILE A 36 8.54 12.55 -0.28
N THR A 37 7.82 12.10 0.73
CA THR A 37 8.35 11.21 1.75
C THR A 37 8.19 9.75 1.31
N ASN A 38 9.21 8.92 1.52
CA ASN A 38 9.10 7.47 1.36
C ASN A 38 9.48 6.79 2.68
N ASN A 39 8.48 6.51 3.50
CA ASN A 39 8.68 6.03 4.86
C ASN A 39 8.85 4.51 4.89
N LYS A 40 9.57 3.96 3.92
CA LYS A 40 9.74 2.52 3.73
C LYS A 40 10.18 1.86 5.03
N PHE A 41 9.31 0.99 5.56
CA PHE A 41 9.48 0.26 6.81
C PHE A 41 9.67 1.13 8.06
N THR A 42 10.90 1.55 8.33
CA THR A 42 11.32 2.26 9.55
C THR A 42 11.97 3.60 9.23
N TYR A 43 11.56 4.21 8.13
CA TYR A 43 12.09 5.50 7.68
C TYR A 43 11.24 6.68 8.14
N ALA A 44 10.04 6.47 8.71
CA ALA A 44 9.22 7.57 9.23
C ALA A 44 9.95 8.38 10.33
N ARG A 45 10.79 7.70 11.13
CA ARG A 45 11.70 8.34 12.10
C ARG A 45 12.68 9.35 11.49
N GLY A 46 12.94 9.27 10.19
CA GLY A 46 13.76 10.23 9.44
C GLY A 46 13.02 11.53 9.11
N ILE A 47 11.72 11.62 9.43
CA ILE A 47 10.86 12.78 9.16
C ILE A 47 10.31 13.37 10.46
N PHE A 48 9.97 12.54 11.44
CA PHE A 48 9.49 13.00 12.75
C PHE A 48 9.82 11.98 13.84
N PRO A 49 10.14 12.42 15.08
CA PRO A 49 10.34 11.51 16.20
C PRO A 49 9.04 10.74 16.51
N CYS A 50 9.08 9.42 16.38
CA CYS A 50 7.90 8.58 16.57
C CYS A 50 8.26 7.15 16.99
N GLN A 51 7.25 6.43 17.48
CA GLN A 51 7.30 4.98 17.65
C GLN A 51 7.13 4.31 16.28
N ASP A 52 8.23 4.26 15.53
CA ASP A 52 8.26 3.83 14.13
C ASP A 52 8.26 2.30 14.01
N SER A 53 7.10 1.74 14.36
CA SER A 53 6.77 0.31 14.35
C SER A 53 5.36 0.12 13.80
N PRO A 54 5.10 -0.91 12.98
CA PRO A 54 3.79 -1.13 12.40
C PRO A 54 2.75 -1.64 13.42
N SER A 55 3.19 -2.08 14.61
CA SER A 55 2.32 -2.37 15.76
C SER A 55 1.65 -1.14 16.37
N ILE A 56 2.23 0.05 16.19
CA ILE A 56 1.71 1.30 16.75
C ILE A 56 0.98 2.06 15.65
N ARG A 57 -0.28 2.39 15.91
CA ARG A 57 -1.12 3.17 15.00
C ARG A 57 -1.56 4.45 15.69
N PHE A 58 -1.57 5.56 14.96
CA PHE A 58 -1.97 6.86 15.48
C PHE A 58 -2.84 7.61 14.47
N THR A 59 -3.64 8.51 15.00
CA THR A 59 -4.30 9.58 14.25
C THR A 59 -3.42 10.83 14.30
N PHE A 60 -3.59 11.75 13.36
CA PHE A 60 -2.81 12.98 13.35
C PHE A 60 -3.63 14.19 12.97
N ALA A 61 -3.19 15.34 13.45
CA ALA A 61 -3.49 16.65 12.91
C ALA A 61 -2.16 17.34 12.64
N GLY A 62 -2.05 18.03 11.51
CA GLY A 62 -0.80 18.66 11.10
C GLY A 62 -1.05 19.93 10.30
N GLU A 63 -0.18 20.91 10.50
CA GLU A 63 -0.11 22.11 9.69
C GLU A 63 1.21 22.09 8.91
N ILE A 64 1.13 22.20 7.58
CA ILE A 64 2.30 22.32 6.72
C ILE A 64 2.30 23.71 6.10
N SER A 65 3.43 24.41 6.26
CA SER A 65 3.69 25.66 5.59
C SER A 65 4.62 25.45 4.39
N VAL A 66 4.29 26.00 3.22
CA VAL A 66 5.09 25.91 1.99
C VAL A 66 5.19 27.27 1.29
N PRO A 67 6.23 27.51 0.46
CA PRO A 67 6.30 28.72 -0.38
C PRO A 67 5.06 28.95 -1.25
N ASN A 68 4.69 30.22 -1.50
CA ASN A 68 3.47 30.58 -2.23
C ASN A 68 3.41 30.11 -3.69
N ASN A 69 4.54 29.75 -4.30
CA ASN A 69 4.58 29.18 -5.64
C ASN A 69 4.29 27.67 -5.66
N LEU A 70 4.17 27.02 -4.50
CA LEU A 70 3.76 25.62 -4.38
C LEU A 70 2.30 25.59 -3.91
N SER A 71 1.41 25.18 -4.81
CA SER A 71 -0.03 25.20 -4.58
C SER A 71 -0.60 23.86 -4.12
N SER A 72 0.12 22.75 -4.31
CA SER A 72 -0.35 21.41 -3.96
C SER A 72 0.44 20.82 -2.79
N VAL A 73 -0.28 20.55 -1.70
CA VAL A 73 0.21 19.82 -0.53
C VAL A 73 -0.80 18.74 -0.20
N ILE A 74 -0.30 17.51 -0.08
CA ILE A 74 -1.07 16.31 0.25
C ILE A 74 -0.43 15.63 1.45
N ILE A 75 -1.25 15.24 2.42
CA ILE A 75 -0.83 14.30 3.48
C ILE A 75 -1.84 13.17 3.52
N CYS A 76 -1.37 11.93 3.39
CA CYS A 76 -2.21 10.72 3.52
C CYS A 76 -3.47 10.71 2.64
N GLY A 77 -3.40 11.23 1.42
CA GLY A 77 -4.57 11.34 0.54
C GLY A 77 -5.65 12.33 1.00
N ARG A 78 -5.38 13.14 2.03
CA ARG A 78 -6.29 14.21 2.46
C ARG A 78 -5.97 15.50 1.74
N THR A 79 -7.03 16.16 1.29
CA THR A 79 -6.97 17.53 0.79
C THR A 79 -7.17 18.51 1.94
N HIS A 80 -6.41 19.59 1.87
CA HIS A 80 -6.36 20.63 2.89
C HIS A 80 -7.62 21.51 2.87
N LYS A 81 -7.89 22.18 4.00
CA LYS A 81 -8.48 23.52 3.97
C LYS A 81 -7.32 24.52 3.98
N ARG A 82 -7.20 25.35 2.93
CA ARG A 82 -6.18 26.42 2.89
C ARG A 82 -6.57 27.43 3.96
N LEU A 83 -5.77 27.53 5.02
CA LEU A 83 -6.16 28.32 6.18
C LEU A 83 -5.83 29.80 5.96
N ILE A 84 -4.57 30.15 5.69
CA ILE A 84 -4.11 31.56 5.68
C ILE A 84 -2.89 31.72 4.75
N LYS A 85 -2.81 32.88 4.06
CA LYS A 85 -1.57 33.36 3.42
C LYS A 85 -0.73 34.06 4.51
N ASP A 86 0.44 33.51 4.80
CA ASP A 86 1.35 34.03 5.81
C ASP A 86 2.61 34.58 5.11
N GLY A 87 2.53 35.85 4.70
CA GLY A 87 3.56 36.50 3.89
C GLY A 87 3.84 35.78 2.57
N SER A 88 5.04 35.22 2.43
CA SER A 88 5.51 34.47 1.26
C SER A 88 5.16 32.98 1.29
N ARG A 89 4.38 32.52 2.27
CA ARG A 89 4.03 31.10 2.46
C ARG A 89 2.52 30.87 2.58
N TYR A 90 2.07 29.68 2.16
CA TYR A 90 0.74 29.16 2.43
C TYR A 90 0.78 28.14 3.56
N LYS A 91 -0.23 28.16 4.43
CA LYS A 91 -0.45 27.20 5.50
C LYS A 91 -1.64 26.30 5.19
N PHE A 92 -1.40 24.99 5.30
CA PHE A 92 -2.36 23.95 5.00
C PHE A 92 -2.56 23.07 6.23
N ALA A 93 -3.81 22.95 6.68
CA ALA A 93 -4.16 22.05 7.78
C ALA A 93 -4.78 20.75 7.29
N PHE A 94 -4.36 19.67 7.94
CA PHE A 94 -4.78 18.30 7.66
C PHE A 94 -5.15 17.60 8.96
N TYR A 95 -6.08 16.67 8.87
CA TYR A 95 -6.40 15.76 9.96
C TYR A 95 -6.75 14.39 9.39
N GLU A 96 -6.35 13.35 10.11
CA GLU A 96 -6.74 11.98 9.85
C GLU A 96 -7.23 11.33 11.14
N THR A 97 -8.45 10.78 11.06
CA THR A 97 -9.16 10.17 12.18
C THR A 97 -9.04 8.65 12.17
N PHE A 98 -8.62 8.07 11.06
CA PHE A 98 -8.35 6.64 10.96
C PHE A 98 -6.91 6.34 11.40
N PRO A 99 -6.71 5.45 12.39
CA PRO A 99 -5.39 5.18 12.92
C PRO A 99 -4.53 4.43 11.90
N MET A 100 -3.32 4.93 11.66
CA MET A 100 -2.36 4.37 10.71
C MET A 100 -0.98 4.17 11.34
N PRO A 101 -0.18 3.22 10.86
CA PRO A 101 1.22 3.11 11.24
C PRO A 101 2.04 4.29 10.68
N ALA A 102 3.18 4.59 11.30
CA ALA A 102 4.03 5.73 10.94
C ALA A 102 4.49 5.72 9.47
N TYR A 103 4.76 4.52 8.94
CA TYR A 103 5.15 4.34 7.55
C TYR A 103 4.10 4.82 6.53
N ALA A 104 2.83 4.92 6.93
CA ALA A 104 1.74 5.26 6.02
C ALA A 104 1.57 6.79 5.89
N MET A 105 2.28 7.56 6.72
CA MET A 105 2.24 9.01 6.71
C MET A 105 3.07 9.58 5.55
N ILE A 106 2.47 9.65 4.36
CA ILE A 106 3.14 10.20 3.19
C ILE A 106 2.78 11.67 3.00
N ILE A 107 3.80 12.53 2.90
CA ILE A 107 3.71 13.94 2.57
C ILE A 107 4.19 14.14 1.13
N VAL A 108 3.39 14.86 0.35
CA VAL A 108 3.74 15.29 -1.01
C VAL A 108 3.57 16.80 -1.10
N VAL A 109 4.59 17.47 -1.64
CA VAL A 109 4.56 18.91 -1.94
C VAL A 109 5.07 19.11 -3.36
N GLY A 110 4.31 19.82 -4.18
CA GLY A 110 4.74 20.13 -5.54
C GLY A 110 3.73 21.01 -6.28
N SER A 111 3.81 20.98 -7.61
CA SER A 111 2.85 21.60 -8.52
C SER A 111 2.03 20.52 -9.22
N LEU A 112 1.06 19.95 -8.51
CA LEU A 112 0.15 18.92 -9.03
C LEU A 112 -1.22 19.51 -9.35
N GLU A 113 -1.77 19.15 -10.49
CA GLU A 113 -3.16 19.39 -10.85
C GLU A 113 -4.05 18.27 -10.31
N ILE A 114 -5.30 18.62 -9.99
CA ILE A 114 -6.30 17.70 -9.45
C ILE A 114 -7.43 17.58 -10.46
N VAL A 115 -7.75 16.35 -10.85
CA VAL A 115 -8.92 16.07 -11.68
C VAL A 115 -9.74 14.93 -11.08
N GLU A 116 -11.04 15.10 -10.99
CA GLU A 116 -11.95 14.01 -10.63
C GLU A 116 -12.10 13.05 -11.82
N LEU A 117 -11.75 11.77 -11.63
CA LEU A 117 -11.90 10.74 -12.65
C LEU A 117 -13.31 10.16 -12.66
N HIS A 118 -13.81 9.82 -11.47
CA HIS A 118 -15.13 9.26 -11.21
C HIS A 118 -15.57 9.71 -9.82
N HIS A 119 -16.86 9.55 -9.50
CA HIS A 119 -17.42 9.99 -8.22
C HIS A 119 -16.55 9.54 -7.02
N ASN A 120 -15.95 10.52 -6.34
CA ASN A 120 -15.04 10.35 -5.20
C ASN A 120 -13.64 9.75 -5.49
N VAL A 121 -13.18 9.75 -6.74
CA VAL A 121 -11.82 9.35 -7.12
C VAL A 121 -11.09 10.52 -7.76
N ASN A 122 -10.07 11.05 -7.08
CA ASN A 122 -9.27 12.17 -7.58
C ASN A 122 -7.92 11.68 -8.12
N LEU A 123 -7.54 12.19 -9.28
CA LEU A 123 -6.23 12.04 -9.89
C LEU A 123 -5.38 13.29 -9.61
N TRP A 124 -4.17 13.06 -9.15
CA TRP A 124 -3.14 14.06 -8.89
C TRP A 124 -1.94 13.77 -9.77
N ALA A 125 -1.55 14.72 -10.61
CA ALA A 125 -0.36 14.57 -11.46
C ALA A 125 0.21 15.94 -11.82
N GLU A 126 1.47 15.96 -12.24
CA GLU A 126 2.03 17.09 -12.98
C GLU A 126 1.26 17.28 -14.29
N LYS A 127 1.14 18.54 -14.75
CA LYS A 127 0.24 18.91 -15.85
C LYS A 127 0.47 18.08 -17.10
N LYS A 128 1.75 17.79 -17.40
CA LYS A 128 2.17 16.94 -18.52
C LYS A 128 1.48 15.58 -18.57
N TYR A 129 1.16 14.97 -17.42
CA TYR A 129 0.64 13.60 -17.35
C TYR A 129 -0.86 13.51 -17.13
N ILE A 130 -1.58 14.62 -16.97
CA ILE A 130 -3.02 14.60 -16.62
C ILE A 130 -3.86 13.91 -17.69
N GLU A 131 -3.77 14.31 -18.95
CA GLU A 131 -4.59 13.75 -20.03
C GLU A 131 -4.27 12.28 -20.30
N GLN A 132 -2.99 11.95 -20.28
CA GLN A 132 -2.51 10.57 -20.41
C GLN A 132 -3.09 9.70 -19.28
N SER A 133 -2.99 10.18 -18.03
CA SER A 133 -3.47 9.48 -16.84
C SER A 133 -4.98 9.28 -16.84
N LYS A 134 -5.78 10.27 -17.28
CA LYS A 134 -7.24 10.12 -17.39
C LYS A 134 -7.63 8.93 -18.25
N THR A 135 -6.95 8.78 -19.39
CA THR A 135 -7.21 7.69 -20.33
C THR A 135 -6.87 6.33 -19.71
N TYR A 136 -5.71 6.22 -19.05
CA TYR A 136 -5.28 4.96 -18.44
C TYR A 136 -6.09 4.55 -17.21
N PHE A 137 -6.44 5.51 -16.36
CA PHE A 137 -7.21 5.23 -15.15
C PHE A 137 -8.72 5.16 -15.41
N ALA A 138 -9.19 5.21 -16.66
CA ALA A 138 -10.61 5.01 -16.98
C ALA A 138 -11.17 3.66 -16.46
N LYS A 139 -10.34 2.61 -16.46
CA LYS A 139 -10.72 1.29 -15.92
C LYS A 139 -10.59 1.17 -14.39
N PHE A 140 -10.11 2.21 -13.71
CA PHE A 140 -9.87 2.19 -12.27
C PHE A 140 -11.14 1.86 -11.48
N HIS A 141 -12.29 2.37 -11.92
CA HIS A 141 -13.57 2.10 -11.24
C HIS A 141 -13.88 0.60 -11.16
N HIS A 142 -13.63 -0.17 -12.23
CA HIS A 142 -13.83 -1.63 -12.22
C HIS A 142 -12.90 -2.33 -11.23
N ILE A 143 -11.60 -1.98 -11.22
CA ILE A 143 -10.62 -2.51 -10.26
C ILE A 143 -11.09 -2.25 -8.83
N PHE A 144 -11.52 -1.03 -8.55
CA PHE A 144 -11.92 -0.61 -7.21
C PHE A 144 -13.23 -1.25 -6.75
N THR A 145 -14.21 -1.41 -7.66
CA THR A 145 -15.48 -2.09 -7.37
C THR A 145 -15.25 -3.57 -7.06
N ILE A 146 -14.46 -4.26 -7.88
CA ILE A 146 -14.11 -5.67 -7.63
C ILE A 146 -13.36 -5.83 -6.29
N ALA A 147 -12.42 -4.93 -5.97
CA ALA A 147 -11.72 -4.95 -4.69
C ALA A 147 -12.67 -4.80 -3.49
N LYS A 148 -13.68 -3.93 -3.60
CA LYS A 148 -14.73 -3.77 -2.56
C LYS A 148 -15.60 -5.01 -2.42
N GLU A 149 -15.93 -5.68 -3.52
CA GLU A 149 -16.67 -6.95 -3.48
C GLU A 149 -15.86 -8.04 -2.76
N LEU A 150 -14.56 -8.17 -3.08
CA LEU A 150 -13.68 -9.18 -2.48
C LEU A 150 -13.41 -8.94 -0.99
N CYS A 151 -13.18 -7.68 -0.61
CA CYS A 151 -12.57 -7.36 0.68
C CYS A 151 -13.48 -6.54 1.61
N GLY A 152 -14.67 -6.14 1.15
CA GLY A 152 -15.59 -5.29 1.88
C GLY A 152 -15.32 -3.79 1.71
N PRO A 153 -16.12 -2.93 2.37
CA PRO A 153 -16.12 -1.49 2.11
C PRO A 153 -14.85 -0.77 2.58
N LEU A 154 -14.43 0.21 1.77
CA LEU A 154 -13.32 1.14 2.04
C LEU A 154 -13.84 2.59 2.22
N TYR A 155 -12.92 3.53 2.38
CA TYR A 155 -13.15 4.97 2.50
C TYR A 155 -14.07 5.56 1.41
N LYS A 156 -14.70 6.69 1.75
CA LYS A 156 -15.61 7.41 0.86
C LYS A 156 -14.90 8.07 -0.32
N GLN A 157 -13.68 8.57 -0.12
CA GLN A 157 -12.85 9.23 -1.14
C GLN A 157 -11.55 8.46 -1.34
N TYR A 158 -11.07 8.45 -2.58
CA TYR A 158 -9.86 7.75 -2.97
C TYR A 158 -9.04 8.61 -3.92
N ASN A 159 -7.72 8.55 -3.81
CA ASN A 159 -6.83 9.37 -4.62
C ASN A 159 -5.78 8.52 -5.34
N ILE A 160 -5.41 8.95 -6.53
CA ILE A 160 -4.33 8.39 -7.33
C ILE A 160 -3.34 9.51 -7.55
N CYS A 161 -2.08 9.32 -7.15
CA CYS A 161 -1.02 10.27 -7.40
C CYS A 161 -0.02 9.67 -8.39
N VAL A 162 0.11 10.31 -9.56
CA VAL A 162 1.15 9.98 -10.53
C VAL A 162 2.41 10.76 -10.18
N LEU A 163 3.48 10.03 -9.93
CA LEU A 163 4.76 10.56 -9.50
C LEU A 163 5.69 10.82 -10.69
N PRO A 164 6.55 11.85 -10.61
CA PRO A 164 7.66 12.01 -11.54
C PRO A 164 8.53 10.75 -11.67
N PRO A 165 9.17 10.51 -12.83
CA PRO A 165 9.86 9.25 -13.13
C PRO A 165 11.12 9.01 -12.27
N ASN A 166 11.66 10.07 -11.67
CA ASN A 166 12.87 10.02 -10.84
C ASN A 166 12.61 9.54 -9.40
N ILE A 167 11.35 9.28 -9.03
CA ILE A 167 10.98 8.81 -7.70
C ILE A 167 10.89 7.27 -7.73
N PRO A 168 11.60 6.57 -6.83
CA PRO A 168 11.45 5.13 -6.74
C PRO A 168 10.03 4.75 -6.31
N GLU A 169 9.63 3.54 -6.67
CA GLU A 169 8.30 3.06 -6.34
C GLU A 169 8.05 3.07 -4.82
N ILE A 170 6.89 3.60 -4.41
CA ILE A 170 6.48 3.60 -3.01
C ILE A 170 5.89 2.23 -2.70
N GLU A 171 6.65 1.42 -1.95
CA GLU A 171 6.30 0.04 -1.63
C GLU A 171 5.25 -0.08 -0.52
N VAL A 172 5.04 1.00 0.23
CA VAL A 172 4.23 1.01 1.42
C VAL A 172 2.89 1.65 1.15
N SER A 173 1.81 1.04 1.64
CA SER A 173 0.46 1.55 1.46
C SER A 173 0.22 2.83 2.26
N CYS A 174 -0.41 3.80 1.61
CA CYS A 174 -0.96 4.99 2.23
C CYS A 174 -2.48 4.86 2.30
N LEU A 175 -3.11 5.31 3.39
CA LEU A 175 -4.57 5.25 3.48
C LEU A 175 -5.21 6.18 2.44
N SER A 176 -6.19 5.68 1.69
CA SER A 176 -6.98 6.48 0.74
C SER A 176 -6.20 7.08 -0.44
N MET A 177 -4.96 6.62 -0.68
CA MET A 177 -4.13 7.08 -1.78
C MET A 177 -3.19 6.00 -2.30
N ILE A 178 -3.06 5.92 -3.62
CA ILE A 178 -2.03 5.12 -4.28
C ILE A 178 -1.06 6.01 -5.03
N PHE A 179 0.18 5.56 -5.12
CA PHE A 179 1.25 6.21 -5.86
C PHE A 179 1.66 5.36 -7.04
N VAL A 180 1.70 5.96 -8.22
CA VAL A 180 2.01 5.28 -9.49
C VAL A 180 3.10 6.08 -10.19
N SER A 181 4.16 5.41 -10.67
CA SER A 181 5.20 6.07 -11.47
C SER A 181 4.64 6.50 -12.82
N SER A 182 5.02 7.68 -13.32
CA SER A 182 4.68 8.11 -14.67
C SER A 182 5.29 7.22 -15.77
N THR A 183 6.36 6.47 -15.47
CA THR A 183 6.94 5.50 -16.41
C THR A 183 5.95 4.40 -16.79
N LEU A 184 5.06 4.03 -15.87
CA LEU A 184 4.03 3.02 -16.10
C LEU A 184 3.01 3.48 -17.15
N LEU A 185 2.84 4.79 -17.36
CA LEU A 185 1.88 5.32 -18.33
C LEU A 185 2.27 5.00 -19.79
N ASN A 186 3.49 4.55 -20.06
CA ASN A 186 3.92 4.17 -21.41
C ASN A 186 3.91 2.65 -21.63
N GLU A 187 3.53 1.88 -20.61
CA GLU A 187 3.54 0.42 -20.62
C GLU A 187 2.23 -0.16 -21.15
N ASP A 188 2.21 -1.48 -21.34
CA ASP A 188 1.02 -2.21 -21.77
C ASP A 188 -0.15 -2.07 -20.78
N SER A 189 -1.36 -2.00 -21.32
CA SER A 189 -2.59 -1.84 -20.52
C SER A 189 -2.73 -2.90 -19.42
N PHE A 190 -2.26 -4.12 -19.68
CA PHE A 190 -2.23 -5.20 -18.70
C PHE A 190 -1.31 -4.90 -17.52
N LEU A 191 -0.07 -4.46 -17.77
CA LEU A 191 0.91 -4.15 -16.73
C LEU A 191 0.43 -2.99 -15.85
N ILE A 192 -0.18 -1.97 -16.48
CA ILE A 192 -0.83 -0.87 -15.79
C ILE A 192 -1.92 -1.40 -14.85
N CYS A 193 -2.87 -2.19 -15.38
CA CYS A 193 -3.97 -2.74 -14.59
C CYS A 193 -3.48 -3.62 -13.44
N SER A 194 -2.49 -4.48 -13.68
CA SER A 194 -1.88 -5.36 -12.68
C SER A 194 -1.25 -4.55 -11.54
N THR A 195 -0.46 -3.53 -11.88
CA THR A 195 0.19 -2.65 -10.89
C THR A 195 -0.83 -1.87 -10.08
N VAL A 196 -1.85 -1.30 -10.74
CA VAL A 196 -2.94 -0.58 -10.07
C VAL A 196 -3.73 -1.51 -9.16
N ALA A 197 -4.05 -2.73 -9.61
CA ALA A 197 -4.72 -3.73 -8.78
C ALA A 197 -3.89 -4.10 -7.55
N GLN A 198 -2.56 -4.23 -7.68
CA GLN A 198 -1.66 -4.45 -6.54
C GLN A 198 -1.73 -3.29 -5.53
N LYS A 199 -1.61 -2.05 -5.98
CA LYS A 199 -1.67 -0.86 -5.10
C LYS A 199 -3.06 -0.70 -4.45
N VAL A 200 -4.13 -1.01 -5.17
CA VAL A 200 -5.50 -1.02 -4.61
C VAL A 200 -5.64 -2.10 -3.54
N ALA A 201 -5.17 -3.32 -3.80
CA ALA A 201 -5.23 -4.42 -2.83
C ALA A 201 -4.44 -4.11 -1.53
N GLN A 202 -3.32 -3.39 -1.64
CA GLN A 202 -2.52 -2.94 -0.50
C GLN A 202 -3.28 -2.01 0.46
N ASN A 203 -4.34 -1.33 0.01
CA ASN A 203 -5.16 -0.50 0.90
C ASN A 203 -5.93 -1.33 1.93
N TRP A 204 -6.30 -2.58 1.59
CA TRP A 204 -6.85 -3.53 2.55
C TRP A 204 -5.70 -4.25 3.29
N ALA A 205 -4.82 -4.91 2.54
CA ALA A 205 -3.68 -5.67 3.06
C ALA A 205 -2.41 -4.81 3.14
N GLY A 206 -2.22 -4.15 4.28
CA GLY A 206 -1.12 -3.19 4.54
C GLY A 206 -1.62 -1.82 4.96
N GLY A 207 -2.83 -1.43 4.55
CA GLY A 207 -3.52 -0.21 4.97
C GLY A 207 -4.49 -0.46 6.12
N LEU A 208 -5.60 -1.16 5.86
CA LEU A 208 -6.60 -1.48 6.89
C LEU A 208 -6.07 -2.47 7.92
N VAL A 209 -5.52 -3.59 7.46
CA VAL A 209 -4.90 -4.63 8.29
C VAL A 209 -3.41 -4.59 8.06
N THR A 210 -2.66 -4.47 9.14
CA THR A 210 -1.19 -4.31 9.11
C THR A 210 -0.52 -5.45 9.85
N CYS A 211 0.76 -5.68 9.60
CA CYS A 211 1.54 -6.62 10.40
C CYS A 211 2.01 -5.96 11.72
N THR A 212 2.11 -6.72 12.81
CA THR A 212 2.66 -6.23 14.09
C THR A 212 4.15 -5.88 14.00
N ASN A 213 4.88 -6.61 13.16
CA ASN A 213 6.27 -6.36 12.83
C ASN A 213 6.55 -6.92 11.43
N PHE A 214 7.71 -6.59 10.86
CA PHE A 214 8.02 -6.96 9.48
C PHE A 214 8.34 -8.44 9.26
N GLN A 215 8.47 -9.28 10.31
CA GLN A 215 8.56 -10.73 10.14
C GLN A 215 7.23 -11.29 9.59
N HIS A 216 6.11 -10.64 9.93
CA HIS A 216 4.78 -11.00 9.45
C HIS A 216 4.37 -10.21 8.19
N LEU A 217 5.33 -9.60 7.46
CA LEU A 217 5.06 -8.77 6.29
C LEU A 217 4.34 -9.53 5.16
N TRP A 218 4.47 -10.86 5.12
CA TRP A 218 3.72 -11.72 4.19
C TRP A 218 2.20 -11.51 4.31
N LEU A 219 1.66 -11.22 5.50
CA LEU A 219 0.23 -10.93 5.70
C LEU A 219 -0.24 -9.69 4.95
N SER A 220 0.66 -8.74 4.69
CA SER A 220 0.37 -7.57 3.86
C SER A 220 0.66 -7.87 2.40
N LYS A 221 1.89 -8.31 2.07
CA LYS A 221 2.31 -8.49 0.68
C LYS A 221 1.57 -9.64 -0.01
N SER A 222 1.57 -10.83 0.55
CA SER A 222 0.95 -12.01 -0.06
C SER A 222 -0.56 -11.88 -0.20
N PHE A 223 -1.25 -11.32 0.80
CA PHE A 223 -2.67 -11.02 0.67
C PHE A 223 -2.93 -9.98 -0.42
N SER A 224 -2.11 -8.92 -0.50
CA SER A 224 -2.26 -7.93 -1.57
C SER A 224 -2.06 -8.55 -2.96
N THR A 225 -1.09 -9.46 -3.11
CA THR A 225 -0.84 -10.21 -4.35
C THR A 225 -1.96 -11.20 -4.68
N PHE A 226 -2.52 -11.86 -3.67
CA PHE A 226 -3.68 -12.73 -3.85
C PHE A 226 -4.88 -11.94 -4.36
N ILE A 227 -5.22 -10.84 -3.68
CA ILE A 227 -6.37 -10.00 -4.02
C ILE A 227 -6.19 -9.37 -5.40
N SER A 228 -5.00 -8.85 -5.71
CA SER A 228 -4.71 -8.23 -7.01
C SER A 228 -4.93 -9.22 -8.16
N ARG A 229 -4.44 -10.45 -8.03
CA ARG A 229 -4.65 -11.51 -9.03
C ARG A 229 -6.11 -11.89 -9.18
N ARG A 230 -6.89 -11.93 -8.09
CA ARG A 230 -8.34 -12.15 -8.14
C ARG A 230 -9.07 -11.01 -8.84
N ILE A 231 -8.64 -9.76 -8.64
CA ILE A 231 -9.17 -8.59 -9.37
C ILE A 231 -8.93 -8.77 -10.88
N ILE A 232 -7.68 -9.04 -11.29
CA ILE A 232 -7.35 -9.25 -12.71
C ILE A 232 -8.14 -10.43 -13.29
N HIS A 233 -8.29 -11.54 -12.56
CA HIS A 233 -9.10 -12.68 -13.01
C HIS A 233 -10.56 -12.33 -13.27
N ARG A 234 -11.17 -11.52 -12.40
CA ARG A 234 -12.55 -11.05 -12.61
C ARG A 234 -12.66 -10.06 -13.77
N MET A 235 -11.70 -9.15 -13.90
CA MET A 235 -11.66 -8.24 -15.05
C MET A 235 -11.56 -9.01 -16.37
N TYR A 236 -10.75 -10.08 -16.39
CA TYR A 236 -10.66 -10.98 -17.54
C TYR A 236 -11.99 -11.69 -17.83
N LYS A 237 -12.64 -12.28 -16.81
CA LYS A 237 -13.96 -12.92 -16.96
C LYS A 237 -15.05 -11.97 -17.47
N GLN A 238 -14.91 -10.68 -17.19
CA GLN A 238 -15.81 -9.62 -17.65
C GLN A 238 -15.40 -9.05 -19.03
N ASN A 239 -14.41 -9.66 -19.71
CA ASN A 239 -13.84 -9.21 -21.00
C ASN A 239 -13.30 -7.77 -20.98
N LEU A 240 -12.85 -7.27 -19.82
CA LEU A 240 -12.30 -5.92 -19.68
C LEU A 240 -10.81 -5.83 -20.05
N ILE A 241 -10.11 -6.97 -20.04
CA ILE A 241 -8.68 -7.12 -20.34
C ILE A 241 -8.43 -8.45 -21.09
N PRO A 242 -7.37 -8.55 -21.90
CA PRO A 242 -6.97 -9.80 -22.56
C PRO A 242 -6.54 -10.89 -21.55
N ASN A 243 -6.60 -12.17 -21.97
CA ASN A 243 -6.18 -13.28 -21.11
C ASN A 243 -4.65 -13.37 -21.03
N GLU A 244 -4.08 -12.77 -20.00
CA GLU A 244 -2.67 -12.91 -19.68
C GLU A 244 -2.44 -13.63 -18.35
N MET A 245 -3.39 -14.50 -17.94
CA MET A 245 -3.23 -15.28 -16.70
C MET A 245 -1.98 -16.15 -16.73
N SER A 246 -1.66 -16.74 -17.89
CA SER A 246 -0.43 -17.53 -18.05
C SER A 246 0.84 -16.69 -17.82
N PHE A 247 0.79 -15.38 -18.11
CA PHE A 247 1.89 -14.47 -17.84
C PHE A 247 2.05 -14.19 -16.34
N LEU A 248 0.95 -13.98 -15.60
CA LEU A 248 0.98 -13.83 -14.14
C LEU A 248 1.52 -15.08 -13.44
N GLU A 249 1.10 -16.27 -13.89
CA GLU A 249 1.60 -17.54 -13.37
C GLU A 249 3.10 -17.70 -13.62
N ARG A 250 3.57 -17.37 -14.83
CA ARG A 250 5.00 -17.37 -15.16
C ARG A 250 5.80 -16.39 -14.31
N ILE A 251 5.30 -15.17 -14.09
CA ILE A 251 5.94 -14.18 -13.21
C ILE A 251 6.06 -14.72 -11.78
N THR A 252 5.01 -15.39 -11.28
CA THR A 252 5.01 -15.99 -9.94
C THR A 252 6.13 -17.02 -9.81
N ALA A 253 6.19 -17.97 -10.74
CA ALA A 253 7.22 -19.00 -10.74
C ALA A 253 8.63 -18.41 -10.90
N TYR A 254 8.79 -17.48 -11.84
CA TYR A 254 10.08 -16.84 -12.12
C TYR A 254 10.60 -16.01 -10.95
N SER A 255 9.73 -15.20 -10.33
CA SER A 255 10.11 -14.39 -9.17
C SER A 255 10.46 -15.25 -7.96
N LEU A 256 9.75 -16.37 -7.75
CA LEU A 256 10.07 -17.34 -6.72
C LEU A 256 11.44 -18.00 -6.98
N ILE A 257 11.69 -18.51 -8.18
CA ILE A 257 12.98 -19.11 -8.57
C ILE A 257 14.13 -18.11 -8.43
N ASN A 258 13.95 -16.86 -8.88
CA ASN A 258 14.99 -15.84 -8.76
C ASN A 258 15.30 -15.49 -7.30
N LYS A 259 14.28 -15.36 -6.44
CA LYS A 259 14.49 -15.09 -5.02
C LYS A 259 15.17 -16.25 -4.30
N ILE A 260 14.87 -17.48 -4.72
CA ILE A 260 15.52 -18.71 -4.23
C ILE A 260 17.00 -18.73 -4.65
N ASN A 261 17.29 -18.44 -5.92
CA ASN A 261 18.65 -18.52 -6.47
C ASN A 261 19.59 -17.40 -6.01
N LEU A 262 19.08 -16.20 -5.71
CA LEU A 262 19.91 -15.04 -5.34
C LEU A 262 20.46 -15.10 -3.90
N HIS A 263 20.00 -16.03 -3.06
CA HIS A 263 20.16 -15.93 -1.61
C HIS A 263 20.76 -17.16 -0.92
N ASP A 264 21.55 -17.99 -1.62
CA ASP A 264 22.27 -19.18 -1.09
C ASP A 264 21.51 -19.89 0.03
N LEU A 265 20.65 -20.82 -0.40
CA LEU A 265 19.63 -21.51 0.37
C LEU A 265 20.16 -22.22 1.62
N ASP A 266 20.24 -21.51 2.73
CA ASP A 266 20.01 -22.16 4.01
C ASP A 266 18.50 -22.33 4.23
N SER A 267 18.16 -23.46 4.85
CA SER A 267 16.83 -24.02 5.18
C SER A 267 15.81 -23.12 5.93
N GLU A 268 15.98 -21.80 5.89
CA GLU A 268 15.25 -20.80 6.69
C GLU A 268 14.40 -19.80 5.88
N GLN A 269 14.06 -20.08 4.61
CA GLN A 269 13.04 -19.29 3.88
C GLN A 269 11.63 -19.62 4.37
N LYS A 270 11.39 -19.31 5.64
CA LYS A 270 10.10 -19.44 6.31
C LYS A 270 9.20 -18.30 5.86
N LEU A 271 7.91 -18.56 5.77
CA LEU A 271 6.89 -17.53 5.57
C LEU A 271 7.00 -16.39 6.62
N VAL A 272 7.53 -16.73 7.80
CA VAL A 272 7.87 -15.80 8.89
C VAL A 272 9.39 -15.87 9.14
N PRO A 273 10.21 -15.05 8.45
CA PRO A 273 11.66 -15.07 8.61
C PRO A 273 12.11 -14.37 9.90
N ASN A 274 13.32 -14.70 10.37
CA ASN A 274 13.97 -13.98 11.45
C ASN A 274 14.73 -12.76 10.92
N LEU A 275 14.33 -11.56 11.36
CA LEU A 275 14.87 -10.28 10.86
C LEU A 275 15.87 -9.58 11.82
N ARG A 276 16.38 -10.25 12.85
CA ARG A 276 17.16 -9.61 13.95
C ARG A 276 18.43 -8.85 13.53
N SER A 277 18.94 -9.05 12.31
CA SER A 277 20.16 -8.39 11.81
C SER A 277 20.03 -7.86 10.38
N ILE A 278 18.80 -7.77 9.85
CA ILE A 278 18.55 -7.36 8.48
C ILE A 278 18.21 -5.87 8.43
N LEU A 279 18.86 -5.15 7.51
CA LEU A 279 18.58 -3.74 7.30
C LEU A 279 17.17 -3.55 6.72
N PRO A 280 16.46 -2.45 7.07
CA PRO A 280 15.11 -2.19 6.56
C PRO A 280 14.99 -2.31 5.05
N LYS A 281 15.96 -1.78 4.29
CA LYS A 281 15.98 -1.82 2.82
C LYS A 281 15.94 -3.25 2.25
N ASP A 282 16.46 -4.22 2.99
CA ASP A 282 16.65 -5.62 2.55
C ASP A 282 15.52 -6.54 3.05
N ILE A 283 14.61 -6.07 3.91
CA ILE A 283 13.47 -6.85 4.42
C ILE A 283 12.64 -7.47 3.28
N THR A 284 12.43 -6.73 2.19
CA THR A 284 11.67 -7.23 1.03
C THR A 284 12.32 -8.40 0.31
N LYS A 285 13.65 -8.54 0.45
CA LYS A 285 14.40 -9.66 -0.14
C LYS A 285 14.16 -10.94 0.64
N CYS A 286 14.03 -10.83 1.97
CA CYS A 286 13.82 -11.96 2.87
C CYS A 286 12.36 -12.44 2.90
N VAL A 287 11.39 -11.56 2.64
CA VAL A 287 9.97 -11.90 2.64
C VAL A 287 9.52 -12.25 1.23
N ILE A 288 9.30 -13.55 1.00
CA ILE A 288 8.82 -14.08 -0.28
C ILE A 288 7.30 -14.03 -0.27
N ASP A 289 6.77 -12.95 -0.85
CA ASP A 289 5.35 -12.72 -1.04
C ASP A 289 4.65 -13.82 -1.85
N GLU A 290 5.36 -14.45 -2.78
CA GLU A 290 4.82 -15.56 -3.58
C GLU A 290 4.53 -16.84 -2.76
N LEU A 291 5.30 -17.13 -1.71
CA LEU A 291 5.02 -18.31 -0.86
C LEU A 291 3.67 -18.16 -0.15
N GLY A 292 3.43 -16.99 0.45
CA GLY A 292 2.14 -16.72 1.09
C GLY A 292 0.99 -16.67 0.08
N TYR A 293 1.23 -16.22 -1.16
CA TYR A 293 0.22 -16.28 -2.21
C TYR A 293 -0.16 -17.73 -2.56
N ILE A 294 0.84 -18.61 -2.73
CA ILE A 294 0.63 -20.03 -3.01
C ILE A 294 -0.16 -20.68 -1.87
N LEU A 295 0.17 -20.36 -0.61
CA LEU A 295 -0.59 -20.82 0.55
C LEU A 295 -2.07 -20.37 0.50
N LEU A 296 -2.33 -19.09 0.20
CA LEU A 296 -3.71 -18.58 0.12
C LEU A 296 -4.50 -19.21 -1.03
N ASN A 297 -3.85 -19.42 -2.19
CA ASN A 297 -4.45 -20.15 -3.31
C ASN A 297 -4.76 -21.60 -2.97
N TYR A 298 -3.85 -22.28 -2.26
CA TYR A 298 -4.09 -23.63 -1.77
C TYR A 298 -5.30 -23.63 -0.84
N LEU A 299 -5.34 -22.75 0.16
CA LEU A 299 -6.49 -22.65 1.08
C LEU A 299 -7.81 -22.40 0.35
N GLU A 300 -7.83 -21.51 -0.65
CA GLU A 300 -9.04 -21.28 -1.45
C GLU A 300 -9.46 -22.51 -2.26
N TYR A 301 -8.52 -23.25 -2.84
CA TYR A 301 -8.81 -24.49 -3.56
C TYR A 301 -9.46 -25.53 -2.64
N PHE A 302 -8.93 -25.69 -1.43
CA PHE A 302 -9.45 -26.66 -0.45
C PHE A 302 -10.78 -26.23 0.18
N LEU A 303 -10.94 -24.95 0.50
CA LEU A 303 -12.11 -24.41 1.23
C LEU A 303 -13.25 -24.00 0.28
N GLY A 304 -12.95 -23.88 -1.01
CA GLY A 304 -13.84 -23.40 -2.05
C GLY A 304 -13.81 -21.87 -2.20
N PRO A 305 -13.90 -21.34 -3.44
CA PRO A 305 -13.71 -19.91 -3.72
C PRO A 305 -14.76 -19.02 -3.04
N VAL A 306 -16.01 -19.46 -2.99
CA VAL A 306 -17.11 -18.68 -2.37
C VAL A 306 -16.89 -18.53 -0.87
N ASN A 307 -16.54 -19.63 -0.18
CA ASN A 307 -16.32 -19.59 1.26
C ASN A 307 -15.07 -18.79 1.63
N PHE A 308 -14.02 -18.87 0.80
CA PHE A 308 -12.79 -18.12 1.02
C PHE A 308 -12.98 -16.62 0.79
N GLU A 309 -13.81 -16.21 -0.18
CA GLU A 309 -14.17 -14.80 -0.35
C GLU A 309 -14.94 -14.25 0.85
N LEU A 310 -15.92 -14.99 1.37
CA LEU A 310 -16.61 -14.63 2.60
C LEU A 310 -15.63 -14.54 3.79
N TYR A 311 -14.66 -15.45 3.86
CA TYR A 311 -13.58 -15.38 4.84
C TYR A 311 -12.75 -14.11 4.69
N LEU A 312 -12.38 -13.69 3.47
CA LEU A 312 -11.61 -12.47 3.24
C LEU A 312 -12.37 -11.23 3.74
N GLN A 313 -13.67 -11.13 3.47
CA GLN A 313 -14.50 -10.06 4.01
C GLN A 313 -14.54 -10.08 5.55
N SER A 314 -14.70 -11.27 6.15
CA SER A 314 -14.63 -11.44 7.61
C SER A 314 -13.28 -11.04 8.18
N TYR A 315 -12.18 -11.43 7.53
CA TYR A 315 -10.82 -11.10 7.94
C TYR A 315 -10.58 -9.59 7.97
N PHE A 316 -10.92 -8.87 6.89
CA PHE A 316 -10.73 -7.42 6.82
C PHE A 316 -11.69 -6.65 7.74
N SER A 317 -12.89 -7.17 7.99
CA SER A 317 -13.82 -6.56 8.95
C SER A 317 -13.36 -6.75 10.40
N ASN A 318 -12.93 -7.95 10.79
CA ASN A 318 -12.51 -8.27 12.16
C ASN A 318 -11.20 -7.57 12.57
N PHE A 319 -10.24 -7.50 11.64
CA PHE A 319 -8.93 -6.89 11.87
C PHE A 319 -8.83 -5.44 11.39
N ARG A 320 -9.96 -4.81 11.03
CA ARG A 320 -10.00 -3.43 10.58
C ARG A 320 -9.28 -2.52 11.56
N PHE A 321 -8.30 -1.77 11.07
CA PHE A 321 -7.46 -0.85 11.85
C PHE A 321 -6.60 -1.51 12.95
N LYS A 322 -6.32 -2.81 12.84
CA LYS A 322 -5.43 -3.54 13.76
C LYS A 322 -4.12 -3.94 13.11
N SER A 323 -3.13 -4.21 13.95
CA SER A 323 -1.86 -4.81 13.56
C SER A 323 -1.84 -6.24 14.09
N ILE A 324 -1.62 -7.22 13.22
CA ILE A 324 -1.73 -8.66 13.55
C ILE A 324 -0.43 -9.41 13.25
N ASN A 325 -0.22 -10.52 13.94
CA ASN A 325 0.81 -11.51 13.63
C ASN A 325 0.20 -12.74 12.93
N THR A 326 1.05 -13.67 12.51
CA THR A 326 0.62 -14.92 11.84
C THR A 326 -0.30 -15.78 12.73
N ASN A 327 -0.07 -15.80 14.04
CA ASN A 327 -0.87 -16.59 14.98
C ASN A 327 -2.29 -16.02 15.12
N ASP A 328 -2.44 -14.70 15.17
CA ASP A 328 -3.76 -14.03 15.18
C ASP A 328 -4.56 -14.41 13.93
N TRP A 329 -3.91 -14.44 12.77
CA TRP A 329 -4.52 -14.89 11.51
C TRP A 329 -4.93 -16.37 11.56
N LEU A 330 -4.06 -17.27 12.05
CA LEU A 330 -4.37 -18.70 12.18
C LEU A 330 -5.56 -18.95 13.12
N ILE A 331 -5.60 -18.26 14.26
CA ILE A 331 -6.71 -18.35 15.21
C ILE A 331 -8.01 -17.88 14.56
N HIS A 332 -8.00 -16.76 13.84
CA HIS A 332 -9.20 -16.28 13.15
C HIS A 332 -9.62 -17.21 12.01
N LEU A 333 -8.68 -17.74 11.22
CA LEU A 333 -8.95 -18.70 10.15
C LEU A 333 -9.64 -19.95 10.70
N SER A 334 -9.03 -20.58 11.70
CA SER A 334 -9.58 -21.79 12.34
C SER A 334 -10.95 -21.53 12.96
N TYR A 335 -11.11 -20.44 13.72
CA TYR A 335 -12.39 -20.09 14.33
C TYR A 335 -13.50 -19.87 13.29
N TYR A 336 -13.20 -19.16 12.21
CA TYR A 336 -14.17 -18.87 11.14
C TYR A 336 -14.67 -20.15 10.47
N PHE A 337 -13.76 -21.04 10.07
CA PHE A 337 -14.11 -22.27 9.37
C PHE A 337 -14.68 -23.35 10.30
N VAL A 338 -14.29 -23.43 11.57
CA VAL A 338 -14.94 -24.29 12.56
C VAL A 338 -16.40 -23.90 12.76
N LYS A 339 -16.69 -22.59 12.82
CA LYS A 339 -18.05 -22.07 13.01
C LYS A 339 -18.96 -22.30 11.80
N ILE A 340 -18.41 -22.25 10.58
CA ILE A 340 -19.18 -22.39 9.33
C ILE A 340 -19.30 -23.86 8.90
N CYS A 341 -18.26 -24.68 9.07
CA CYS A 341 -18.24 -26.02 8.49
C CYS A 341 -18.80 -27.13 9.41
N LYS A 342 -18.89 -26.96 10.74
CA LYS A 342 -19.28 -28.03 11.71
C LYS A 342 -18.57 -29.39 11.49
N ILE A 343 -17.48 -29.45 10.72
CA ILE A 343 -16.85 -30.69 10.24
C ILE A 343 -15.33 -30.53 10.26
N ILE A 344 -14.73 -31.44 11.04
CA ILE A 344 -13.38 -32.02 11.03
C ILE A 344 -12.22 -31.20 11.61
N SER A 345 -11.53 -31.89 12.53
CA SER A 345 -10.32 -31.57 13.27
C SER A 345 -9.24 -30.86 12.44
N PHE A 346 -9.17 -29.54 12.61
CA PHE A 346 -7.99 -28.74 12.28
C PHE A 346 -6.91 -28.98 13.34
N HIS A 347 -6.19 -30.11 13.25
CA HIS A 347 -4.94 -30.28 13.99
C HIS A 347 -3.74 -30.09 13.05
N VAL A 348 -3.15 -28.90 13.15
CA VAL A 348 -1.72 -28.59 13.08
C VAL A 348 -0.88 -29.39 12.07
N SER A 349 -0.84 -28.88 10.84
CA SER A 349 0.28 -29.11 9.89
C SER A 349 0.48 -27.93 8.92
N ILE A 350 -0.04 -26.74 9.25
CA ILE A 350 0.17 -25.50 8.47
C ILE A 350 1.47 -24.77 8.90
N LEU A 351 2.13 -25.21 9.98
CA LEU A 351 3.34 -24.59 10.53
C LEU A 351 4.66 -25.21 10.01
N GLU A 352 4.60 -26.20 9.11
CA GLU A 352 5.78 -26.80 8.47
C GLU A 352 6.01 -26.34 7.01
N PHE A 353 5.29 -25.30 6.55
CA PHE A 353 5.53 -24.62 5.27
C PHE A 353 6.06 -23.20 5.44
#